data_AF-A0A2H5QJ40-F1
#
_entry.id   AF-A0A2H5QJ40-F1
#
_cell.length_a   1.000
_cell.length_b   1.000
_cell.length_c   1.000
_cell.angle_alpha   90.00
_cell.angle_beta   90.00
_cell.angle_gamma   90.00
#
_symmetry.space_group_name_H-M   'P 1'
#
loop_
_entity.id
_entity.type
_entity.pdbx_description
1 polymer ?
#
loop_
_entity_poly.entity_id
_entity_poly.type
_entity_poly.pdbx_seq_one_letter_code
_entity_poly.pdbx_strand_id
1 'polypeptide(L)'
;MDATLTKVFIWDMDETLILLKSLLNGTFAQSFNDLKDADKGVQIGRMWENHILNVCDECFFYEQIENNNTPFLDALKQYDDGRDLSDYEFDRDELCPPFDDLSLKKIAYRHRAIAHKYEECSSGKEVSTSSLGLASLDSADTKSEHVNILVTSGSLIPSLVKCLLFRLDNLITHGNGLI
;
A
#
# COMPACT_ATOMS: atom_id res chain seq x y z
N MET A 1 -32.18 8.82 18.70
CA MET A 1 -31.14 8.58 17.69
C MET A 1 -30.02 7.88 18.42
N ASP A 2 -29.76 6.63 18.07
CA ASP A 2 -28.58 5.92 18.56
C ASP A 2 -27.37 6.50 17.82
N ALA A 3 -26.46 7.13 18.55
CA ALA A 3 -25.28 7.75 17.97
C ALA A 3 -24.24 6.64 17.76
N THR A 4 -24.08 6.20 16.51
CA THR A 4 -22.97 5.32 16.13
C THR A 4 -21.65 6.02 16.42
N LEU A 5 -20.89 5.47 17.35
CA LEU A 5 -19.55 5.94 17.67
C LEU A 5 -18.57 5.44 16.60
N THR A 6 -18.12 6.34 15.72
CA THR A 6 -17.06 6.03 14.75
C THR A 6 -15.70 6.24 15.41
N LYS A 7 -14.86 5.22 15.43
CA LYS A 7 -13.47 5.29 15.91
C LYS A 7 -12.53 5.29 14.70
N VAL A 8 -11.63 6.26 14.67
CA VAL A 8 -10.61 6.40 13.61
C VAL A 8 -9.25 6.05 14.20
N PHE A 9 -8.56 5.09 13.59
CA PHE A 9 -7.19 4.71 13.92
C PHE A 9 -6.27 5.20 12.81
N ILE A 10 -5.21 5.94 13.18
CA ILE A 10 -4.21 6.42 12.24
C ILE A 10 -2.92 5.64 12.53
N TRP A 11 -2.44 4.94 11.52
CA TRP A 11 -1.30 4.04 11.60
C TRP A 11 -0.13 4.58 10.78
N ASP A 12 1.08 4.43 11.31
CA ASP A 12 2.31 4.44 10.51
C ASP A 12 2.62 3.01 10.01
N MET A 13 3.35 2.89 8.91
CA MET A 13 3.68 1.59 8.29
C MET A 13 5.02 1.05 8.78
N ASP A 14 6.12 1.71 8.37
CA ASP A 14 7.47 1.22 8.57
C ASP A 14 7.88 1.40 10.03
N GLU A 15 8.40 0.34 10.64
CA GLU A 15 8.75 0.27 12.06
C GLU A 15 7.56 0.37 13.04
N THR A 16 6.33 0.32 12.53
CA THR A 16 5.09 0.22 13.33
C THR A 16 4.32 -1.05 12.99
N LEU A 17 3.85 -1.19 11.74
CA LEU A 17 3.14 -2.38 11.26
C LEU A 17 4.08 -3.42 10.65
N ILE A 18 5.16 -2.96 10.00
CA ILE A 18 6.15 -3.80 9.33
C ILE A 18 7.55 -3.42 9.80
N LEU A 19 8.41 -4.40 10.05
CA LEU A 19 9.82 -4.18 10.40
C LEU A 19 10.69 -4.49 9.18
N LEU A 20 11.00 -3.48 8.36
CA LEU A 20 11.81 -3.64 7.15
C LEU A 20 13.08 -2.80 7.19
N LYS A 21 12.97 -1.53 7.59
CA LYS A 21 14.11 -0.62 7.69
C LYS A 21 15.09 -1.06 8.77
N SER A 22 14.59 -1.52 9.91
CA SER A 22 15.39 -2.08 11.00
C SER A 22 16.06 -3.42 10.66
N LEU A 23 15.48 -4.18 9.72
CA LEU A 23 16.16 -5.35 9.14
C LEU A 23 17.31 -4.91 8.23
N LEU A 24 17.05 -3.98 7.30
CA LEU A 24 18.03 -3.50 6.32
C LEU A 24 19.28 -2.88 6.93
N ASN A 25 19.13 -2.13 8.03
CA ASN A 25 20.24 -1.46 8.72
C ASN A 25 20.81 -2.29 9.90
N GLY A 26 20.25 -3.48 10.17
CA GLY A 26 20.68 -4.38 11.24
C GLY A 26 20.29 -3.95 12.66
N THR A 27 19.59 -2.82 12.86
CA THR A 27 19.24 -2.33 14.20
C THR A 27 18.19 -3.21 14.88
N PHE A 28 17.38 -3.94 14.11
CA PHE A 28 16.43 -4.91 14.66
C PHE A 28 17.15 -5.95 15.52
N ALA A 29 18.22 -6.55 15.02
CA ALA A 29 18.96 -7.59 15.76
C ALA A 29 19.68 -7.02 16.99
N GLN A 30 20.28 -5.84 16.86
CA GLN A 30 20.98 -5.14 17.95
C GLN A 30 20.07 -4.86 19.15
N SER A 31 18.78 -4.59 18.92
CA SER A 31 17.81 -4.35 20.00
C SER A 31 17.56 -5.57 20.91
N PHE A 32 18.04 -6.77 20.51
CA PHE A 32 17.90 -8.01 21.29
C PHE A 32 19.23 -8.48 21.90
N ASN A 33 20.18 -7.58 22.19
CA ASN A 33 21.48 -7.92 22.80
C ASN A 33 22.21 -9.06 22.06
N ASP A 34 22.23 -8.99 20.73
CA ASP A 34 22.88 -9.97 19.84
C ASP A 34 22.34 -11.42 19.93
N LEU A 35 21.16 -11.62 20.54
CA LEU A 35 20.44 -12.90 20.50
C LEU A 35 19.92 -13.25 19.09
N LYS A 36 19.96 -12.29 18.17
CA LYS A 36 19.54 -12.45 16.76
C LYS A 36 20.73 -12.21 15.84
N ASP A 37 20.77 -12.98 14.76
CA ASP A 37 21.79 -12.88 13.72
C ASP A 37 21.53 -11.64 12.85
N ALA A 38 22.35 -10.60 13.04
CA ALA A 38 22.23 -9.34 12.32
C ALA A 38 22.44 -9.49 10.81
N ASP A 39 23.42 -10.30 10.39
CA ASP A 39 23.74 -10.50 8.97
C ASP A 39 22.59 -11.19 8.25
N LYS A 40 21.99 -12.22 8.87
CA LYS A 40 20.77 -12.86 8.34
C LYS A 40 19.59 -11.89 8.29
N GLY A 41 19.43 -11.04 9.31
CA GLY A 41 18.39 -10.00 9.33
C GLY A 41 18.52 -9.05 8.15
N VAL A 42 19.72 -8.54 7.89
CA VAL A 42 20.02 -7.68 6.74
C VAL A 42 19.77 -8.42 5.43
N GLN A 43 20.18 -9.68 5.31
CA GLN A 43 19.94 -10.49 4.11
C GLN A 43 18.43 -10.62 3.82
N ILE A 44 17.63 -10.94 4.84
CA ILE A 44 16.16 -11.03 4.72
C ILE A 44 15.58 -9.66 4.31
N GLY A 45 16.03 -8.57 4.93
CA GLY A 45 15.61 -7.21 4.57
C GLY A 45 15.85 -6.90 3.09
N ARG A 46 17.05 -7.22 2.57
CA ARG A 46 17.39 -7.02 1.15
C ARG A 46 16.56 -7.89 0.21
N MET A 47 16.30 -9.14 0.59
CA MET A 47 15.43 -10.02 -0.20
C MET A 47 14.02 -9.44 -0.32
N TRP A 48 13.47 -8.90 0.78
CA TRP A 48 12.17 -8.25 0.77
C TRP A 48 12.17 -6.94 -0.02
N GLU A 49 13.17 -6.06 0.16
CA GLU A 49 13.29 -4.81 -0.58
C GLU A 49 13.33 -5.05 -2.10
N ASN A 50 14.17 -5.98 -2.56
CA ASN A 50 14.24 -6.36 -3.97
C ASN A 50 12.92 -6.94 -4.48
N HIS A 51 12.26 -7.78 -3.67
CA HIS A 51 10.98 -8.37 -4.07
C HIS A 51 9.86 -7.32 -4.18
N ILE A 52 9.80 -6.38 -3.22
CA ILE A 52 8.84 -5.26 -3.25
C ILE A 52 9.04 -4.44 -4.52
N LEU A 53 10.28 -4.01 -4.81
CA LEU A 53 10.58 -3.22 -6.01
C LEU A 53 10.23 -3.97 -7.29
N ASN A 54 10.58 -5.25 -7.39
CA ASN A 54 10.23 -6.06 -8.54
C ASN A 54 8.71 -6.14 -8.76
N VAL A 55 7.91 -6.24 -7.69
CA VAL A 55 6.44 -6.22 -7.82
C VAL A 55 5.94 -4.83 -8.21
N CYS A 56 6.53 -3.76 -7.67
CA CYS A 56 6.20 -2.39 -8.04
C CYS A 56 6.38 -2.15 -9.55
N ASP A 57 7.50 -2.58 -10.11
CA ASP A 57 7.83 -2.36 -11.52
C ASP A 57 6.98 -3.23 -12.44
N GLU A 58 6.91 -4.54 -12.17
CA GLU A 58 6.23 -5.50 -13.04
C GLU A 58 4.69 -5.39 -13.01
N CYS A 59 4.11 -4.96 -11.89
CA CYS A 59 2.65 -4.99 -11.68
C CYS A 59 2.02 -3.61 -11.50
N PHE A 60 2.80 -2.58 -11.12
CA PHE A 60 2.27 -1.28 -10.69
C PHE A 60 2.93 -0.08 -11.36
N PHE A 61 3.57 -0.29 -12.52
CA PHE A 61 4.13 0.77 -13.37
C PHE A 61 5.16 1.68 -12.68
N TYR A 62 5.80 1.21 -11.59
CA TYR A 62 6.54 2.09 -10.70
C TYR A 62 7.69 2.83 -11.39
N GLU A 63 8.53 2.14 -12.18
CA GLU A 63 9.56 2.77 -13.03
C GLU A 63 9.02 3.93 -13.90
N GLN A 64 7.78 3.83 -14.39
CA GLN A 64 7.18 4.84 -15.26
C GLN A 64 6.67 6.08 -14.49
N ILE A 65 6.37 5.95 -13.19
CA ILE A 65 5.70 7.00 -12.40
C ILE A 65 6.41 7.36 -11.09
N GLU A 66 7.57 6.77 -10.77
CA GLU A 66 8.28 6.99 -9.50
C GLU A 66 8.62 8.46 -9.24
N ASN A 67 8.86 9.24 -10.30
CA ASN A 67 9.18 10.65 -10.23
C ASN A 67 7.94 11.55 -9.99
N ASN A 68 6.74 10.97 -10.01
CA ASN A 68 5.48 11.65 -9.68
C ASN A 68 4.80 10.96 -8.48
N ASN A 69 5.50 10.93 -7.34
CA ASN A 69 4.91 10.41 -6.12
C ASN A 69 3.76 11.32 -5.64
N THR A 70 2.55 10.77 -5.61
CA THR A 70 1.35 11.45 -5.11
C THR A 70 0.93 10.89 -3.74
N PRO A 71 0.17 11.65 -2.94
CA PRO A 71 -0.23 11.18 -1.61
C PRO A 71 -1.22 10.00 -1.63
N PHE A 72 -2.11 9.93 -2.63
CA PHE A 72 -3.13 8.87 -2.79
C PHE A 72 -3.47 8.65 -4.27
N LEU A 73 -4.09 7.50 -4.58
CA LEU A 73 -4.40 7.10 -5.96
C LEU A 73 -5.30 8.11 -6.70
N ASP A 74 -6.30 8.66 -6.02
CA ASP A 74 -7.25 9.64 -6.59
C ASP A 74 -6.67 11.07 -6.73
N ALA A 75 -5.40 11.32 -6.38
CA ALA A 75 -4.82 12.67 -6.38
C ALA A 75 -4.84 13.36 -7.76
N LEU A 76 -4.81 12.57 -8.85
CA LEU A 76 -4.82 13.07 -10.22
C LEU A 76 -6.16 12.85 -10.95
N LYS A 77 -7.21 12.49 -10.22
CA LYS A 77 -8.53 12.16 -10.77
C LYS A 77 -9.13 13.26 -11.66
N GLN A 78 -8.80 14.53 -11.40
CA GLN A 78 -9.25 15.66 -12.22
C GLN A 78 -8.70 15.66 -13.66
N TYR A 79 -7.57 14.97 -13.91
CA TYR A 79 -6.98 14.83 -15.24
C TYR A 79 -7.47 13.58 -15.97
N ASP A 80 -8.13 12.67 -15.25
CA ASP A 80 -8.69 11.46 -15.82
C ASP A 80 -10.03 11.77 -16.52
N ASP A 81 -10.16 11.38 -17.79
CA ASP A 81 -11.35 11.61 -18.61
C ASP A 81 -12.38 10.47 -18.57
N GLY A 82 -12.12 9.41 -17.79
CA GLY A 82 -13.04 8.29 -17.67
C GLY A 82 -12.97 7.29 -18.82
N ARG A 83 -11.99 7.36 -19.73
CA ARG A 83 -11.91 6.39 -20.84
C ARG A 83 -11.80 4.96 -20.34
N ASP A 84 -12.35 4.00 -21.10
CA ASP A 84 -12.02 2.59 -20.88
C ASP A 84 -10.52 2.36 -21.14
N LEU A 85 -9.90 1.59 -20.25
CA LEU A 85 -8.48 1.24 -20.27
C LEU A 85 -8.24 -0.23 -20.65
N SER A 86 -9.30 -1.01 -20.91
CA SER A 86 -9.21 -2.44 -21.24
C SER A 86 -8.38 -2.72 -22.50
N ASP A 87 -8.36 -1.79 -23.45
CA ASP A 87 -7.58 -1.84 -24.70
C ASP A 87 -6.42 -0.81 -24.73
N TYR A 88 -6.11 -0.18 -23.59
CA TYR A 88 -5.10 0.86 -23.52
C TYR A 88 -3.68 0.27 -23.43
N GLU A 89 -2.84 0.57 -24.42
CA GLU A 89 -1.44 0.14 -24.46
C GLU A 89 -0.53 1.14 -23.73
N PHE A 90 -0.33 0.95 -22.42
CA PHE A 90 0.50 1.83 -21.58
C PHE A 90 1.94 2.00 -22.11
N ASP A 91 2.54 0.95 -22.67
CA ASP A 91 3.92 1.02 -23.19
C ASP A 91 4.06 1.84 -24.48
N ARG A 92 2.94 2.13 -25.16
CA ARG A 92 2.92 2.90 -26.42
C ARG A 92 2.38 4.31 -26.25
N ASP A 93 2.03 4.72 -25.04
CA ASP A 93 1.42 6.01 -24.81
C ASP A 93 2.40 7.18 -24.73
N GLU A 94 3.70 6.93 -24.92
CA GLU A 94 4.75 7.95 -24.92
C GLU A 94 4.71 8.84 -23.66
N LEU A 95 4.45 8.26 -22.48
CA LEU A 95 4.62 8.98 -21.22
C LEU A 95 6.09 9.37 -21.07
N CYS A 96 6.38 10.68 -21.18
CA CYS A 96 7.71 11.23 -20.96
C CYS A 96 7.61 12.59 -20.27
N PRO A 97 8.62 12.98 -19.49
CA PRO A 97 8.72 14.35 -18.99
C PRO A 97 8.85 15.36 -20.14
N PRO A 98 8.39 16.62 -19.99
CA PRO A 98 7.82 17.23 -18.79
C PRO A 98 6.34 16.88 -18.56
N PHE A 99 5.91 16.92 -17.30
CA PHE A 99 4.53 16.61 -16.89
C PHE A 99 3.57 17.77 -17.20
N ASP A 100 3.25 17.96 -18.47
CA ASP A 100 2.11 18.77 -18.90
C ASP A 100 0.77 18.09 -18.61
N ASP A 101 -0.34 18.75 -18.93
CA ASP A 101 -1.69 18.20 -18.70
C ASP A 101 -1.90 16.85 -19.41
N LEU A 102 -1.26 16.62 -20.55
CA LEU A 102 -1.36 15.36 -21.28
C LEU A 102 -0.63 14.23 -20.54
N SER A 103 0.56 14.52 -20.03
CA SER A 103 1.32 13.60 -19.18
C SER A 103 0.61 13.31 -17.85
N LEU A 104 0.02 14.32 -17.21
CA LEU A 104 -0.76 14.13 -15.98
C LEU A 104 -1.98 13.24 -16.20
N LYS A 105 -2.64 13.36 -17.36
CA LYS A 105 -3.74 12.48 -17.77
C LYS A 105 -3.28 11.03 -17.94
N LYS A 106 -2.12 10.78 -18.58
CA LYS A 106 -1.53 9.44 -18.72
C LYS A 106 -1.12 8.82 -17.36
N ILE A 107 -0.68 9.64 -16.41
CA ILE A 107 -0.37 9.18 -15.05
C ILE A 107 -1.67 8.86 -14.30
N ALA A 108 -2.72 9.66 -14.47
CA ALA A 108 -4.04 9.38 -13.90
C ALA A 108 -4.59 8.03 -14.38
N TYR A 109 -4.41 7.68 -15.66
CA TYR A 109 -4.76 6.33 -16.16
C TYR A 109 -4.02 5.21 -15.45
N ARG A 110 -2.71 5.38 -15.21
CA ARG A 110 -1.90 4.39 -14.47
C ARG A 110 -2.39 4.26 -13.03
N HIS A 111 -2.69 5.37 -12.36
CA HIS A 111 -3.27 5.32 -11.01
C HIS A 111 -4.61 4.58 -10.97
N ARG A 112 -5.50 4.82 -11.94
CA ARG A 112 -6.78 4.09 -12.02
C ARG A 112 -6.56 2.60 -12.26
N ALA A 113 -5.63 2.24 -13.16
CA ALA A 113 -5.28 0.85 -13.41
C ALA A 113 -4.68 0.18 -12.16
N ILE A 114 -3.81 0.89 -11.42
CA ILE A 114 -3.24 0.45 -10.15
C ILE A 114 -4.34 0.25 -9.10
N ALA A 115 -5.30 1.17 -8.99
CA ALA A 115 -6.42 1.04 -8.05
C ALA A 115 -7.23 -0.22 -8.33
N HIS A 116 -7.62 -0.43 -9.60
CA HIS A 116 -8.32 -1.64 -10.02
C HIS A 116 -7.52 -2.91 -9.73
N LYS A 117 -6.21 -2.89 -10.04
CA LYS A 117 -5.35 -4.05 -9.79
C LYS A 117 -5.19 -4.36 -8.30
N TYR A 118 -5.07 -3.33 -7.47
CA TYR A 118 -5.00 -3.46 -6.02
C TYR A 118 -6.28 -4.09 -5.45
N GLU A 119 -7.45 -3.65 -5.91
CA GLU A 119 -8.75 -4.24 -5.55
C GLU A 119 -8.87 -5.71 -5.97
N GLU A 120 -8.45 -6.05 -7.19
CA GLU A 120 -8.40 -7.43 -7.70
C GLU A 120 -7.52 -8.32 -6.81
N CYS A 121 -6.34 -7.81 -6.43
CA CYS A 121 -5.41 -8.55 -5.56
C CYS A 121 -5.92 -8.70 -4.12
N SER A 122 -6.62 -7.69 -3.59
CA SER A 122 -7.15 -7.72 -2.22
C SER A 122 -8.41 -8.60 -2.10
N SER A 123 -9.28 -8.59 -3.10
CA SER A 123 -10.50 -9.42 -3.13
C SER A 123 -10.25 -10.91 -3.40
N GLY A 124 -9.06 -11.28 -3.88
CA GLY A 124 -8.70 -12.64 -4.31
C GLY A 124 -8.48 -13.69 -3.20
N LYS A 125 -8.97 -13.49 -1.98
CA LYS A 125 -8.78 -14.45 -0.86
C LYS A 125 -9.99 -14.58 0.07
N GLU A 126 -11.11 -15.05 -0.48
CA GLU A 126 -12.11 -15.81 0.31
C GLU A 126 -11.52 -17.19 0.65
N VAL A 127 -10.54 -17.22 1.56
CA VAL A 127 -10.33 -18.39 2.42
C VAL A 127 -10.85 -17.95 3.77
N SER A 128 -11.90 -18.61 4.24
CA SER A 128 -12.39 -18.48 5.61
C SER A 128 -11.22 -18.75 6.58
N THR A 129 -10.53 -17.70 7.02
CA THR A 129 -9.57 -17.76 8.12
C THR A 129 -10.14 -16.99 9.28
N SER A 130 -11.11 -17.61 9.93
CA SER A 130 -11.33 -17.46 11.36
C SER A 130 -10.08 -17.93 12.14
N SER A 131 -8.94 -17.23 12.03
CA SER A 131 -7.74 -17.51 12.85
C SER A 131 -6.59 -16.53 12.60
N LEU A 132 -6.77 -15.26 12.94
CA LEU A 132 -5.70 -14.50 13.59
C LEU A 132 -6.33 -13.89 14.83
N GLY A 133 -6.10 -14.56 15.96
CA GLY A 133 -6.71 -14.25 17.24
C GLY A 133 -6.21 -12.91 17.80
N LEU A 134 -6.94 -11.85 17.51
CA LEU A 134 -7.10 -10.74 18.44
C LEU A 134 -8.48 -10.91 19.06
N ALA A 135 -8.53 -11.46 20.28
CA ALA A 135 -9.79 -11.73 20.97
C ALA A 135 -10.59 -10.43 21.12
N SER A 136 -11.73 -10.34 20.42
CA SER A 136 -12.75 -9.34 20.73
C SER A 136 -13.27 -9.64 22.13
N LEU A 137 -13.03 -8.71 23.05
CA LEU A 137 -13.76 -8.63 24.30
C LEU A 137 -15.15 -8.11 23.96
N ASP A 138 -16.12 -9.02 23.93
CA ASP A 138 -17.54 -8.70 23.82
C ASP A 138 -17.94 -7.75 24.95
N SER A 139 -18.36 -6.54 24.58
CA SER A 139 -19.04 -5.59 25.45
C SER A 139 -20.23 -5.02 24.69
N ALA A 140 -21.40 -5.14 25.32
CA ALA A 140 -22.73 -4.76 24.86
C ALA A 140 -22.79 -3.53 23.93
N ASP A 141 -23.28 -3.80 22.72
CA ASP A 141 -24.20 -3.01 21.89
C ASP A 141 -24.05 -1.47 21.92
N THR A 142 -23.02 -1.01 21.22
CA THR A 142 -23.12 0.16 20.34
C THR A 142 -22.49 -0.26 19.01
N LYS A 143 -23.19 -0.11 17.88
CA LYS A 143 -22.62 -0.38 16.55
C LYS A 143 -21.45 0.59 16.33
N SER A 144 -20.24 0.17 16.68
CA SER A 144 -19.03 0.98 16.51
C SER A 144 -18.43 0.70 15.14
N GLU A 145 -18.41 1.73 14.31
CA GLU A 145 -17.70 1.71 13.04
C GLU A 145 -16.23 2.02 13.30
N HIS A 146 -15.32 1.20 12.75
CA HIS A 146 -13.88 1.41 12.87
C HIS A 146 -13.31 1.75 11.50
N VAL A 147 -12.61 2.87 11.42
CA VAL A 147 -11.91 3.31 10.21
C VAL A 147 -10.41 3.25 10.50
N ASN A 148 -9.66 2.53 9.66
CA ASN A 148 -8.20 2.52 9.73
C ASN A 148 -7.65 3.37 8.58
N ILE A 149 -6.81 4.33 8.94
CA ILE A 149 -6.11 5.20 8.01
C ILE A 149 -4.63 4.91 8.14
N LEU A 150 -3.98 4.68 7.01
CA LEU A 150 -2.52 4.57 6.95
C LEU A 150 -1.92 5.90 6.49
N VAL A 151 -0.93 6.39 7.23
CA VAL A 151 -0.13 7.58 6.93
C VAL A 151 1.33 7.15 6.99
N THR A 152 2.07 7.26 5.90
CA THR A 152 3.47 6.78 5.83
C THR A 152 4.34 7.76 5.08
N SER A 153 5.63 7.83 5.47
CA SER A 153 6.63 8.65 4.77
C SER A 153 7.13 8.03 3.45
N GLY A 154 6.79 6.77 3.16
CA GLY A 154 7.20 6.09 1.94
C GLY A 154 6.42 6.54 0.71
N SER A 155 6.95 6.26 -0.49
CA SER A 155 6.23 6.48 -1.75
C SER A 155 4.96 5.62 -1.82
N LEU A 156 3.93 6.12 -2.53
CA LEU A 156 2.61 5.52 -2.59
C LEU A 156 2.63 4.07 -3.09
N ILE A 157 3.24 3.84 -4.25
CA ILE A 157 3.21 2.53 -4.91
C ILE A 157 3.94 1.45 -4.10
N PRO A 158 5.19 1.65 -3.61
CA PRO A 158 5.82 0.71 -2.70
C PRO A 158 5.00 0.46 -1.43
N SER A 159 4.28 1.46 -0.93
CA SER A 159 3.42 1.31 0.26
C SER A 159 2.19 0.44 -0.02
N LEU A 160 1.54 0.60 -1.18
CA LEU A 160 0.47 -0.30 -1.62
C LEU A 160 0.97 -1.73 -1.79
N VAL A 161 2.10 -1.93 -2.44
CA VAL A 161 2.70 -3.27 -2.62
C VAL A 161 3.06 -3.89 -1.28
N LYS A 162 3.62 -3.13 -0.34
CA LYS A 162 3.84 -3.58 1.04
C LYS A 162 2.51 -4.02 1.68
N CYS A 163 1.42 -3.26 1.54
CA CYS A 163 0.12 -3.68 2.07
C CYS A 163 -0.32 -5.05 1.53
N LEU A 164 -0.15 -5.32 0.23
CA LEU A 164 -0.50 -6.62 -0.37
C LEU A 164 0.40 -7.75 0.15
N LEU A 165 1.72 -7.53 0.13
CA LEU A 165 2.70 -8.56 0.49
C LEU A 165 2.66 -8.94 1.97
N PHE A 166 2.43 -7.96 2.85
CA PHE A 166 2.32 -8.16 4.29
C PHE A 166 0.87 -8.36 4.76
N ARG A 167 -0.09 -8.51 3.83
CA ARG A 167 -1.50 -8.83 4.10
C ARG A 167 -2.22 -7.80 4.98
N LEU A 168 -1.86 -6.53 4.80
CA LEU A 168 -2.50 -5.37 5.44
C LEU A 168 -3.69 -4.83 4.64
N ASP A 169 -3.92 -5.36 3.45
CA ASP A 169 -4.99 -4.96 2.52
C ASP A 169 -6.41 -5.18 3.10
N ASN A 170 -6.58 -6.16 3.99
CA ASN A 170 -7.85 -6.37 4.72
C ASN A 170 -8.12 -5.30 5.80
N LEU A 171 -7.08 -4.61 6.26
CA LEU A 171 -7.19 -3.58 7.31
C LEU A 171 -7.26 -2.18 6.71
N ILE A 172 -6.62 -1.96 5.56
CA ILE A 172 -6.45 -0.65 4.92
C ILE A 172 -7.00 -0.74 3.49
N THR A 173 -8.20 -0.21 3.27
CA THR A 173 -8.82 -0.16 1.94
C THR A 173 -8.19 0.93 1.07
N HIS A 174 -8.20 0.77 -0.26
CA HIS A 174 -7.61 1.71 -1.22
C HIS A 174 -8.12 3.17 -1.10
N GLY A 175 -9.33 3.37 -0.58
CA GLY A 175 -9.92 4.70 -0.33
C GLY A 175 -9.69 5.27 1.08
N ASN A 176 -9.16 4.47 2.02
CA ASN A 176 -8.90 4.89 3.41
C ASN A 176 -7.41 4.87 3.78
N GLY A 177 -6.54 4.35 2.91
CA GLY A 177 -5.10 4.30 3.15
C GLY A 177 -4.37 5.28 2.26
N LEU A 178 -3.42 6.00 2.87
CA LEU A 178 -2.39 6.82 2.23
C LEU A 178 -2.83 8.29 2.15
N ILE A 179 -2.72 9.00 3.28
CA ILE A 179 -2.55 10.46 3.32
C ILE A 179 -1.11 10.74 3.75
#